data_AF-A0A1R1YB40-F1
#
_entry.id   AF-A0A1R1YB40-F1
#
_cell.length_a   1.000
_cell.length_b   1.000
_cell.length_c   1.000
_cell.angle_alpha   90.00
_cell.angle_beta   90.00
_cell.angle_gamma   90.00
#
_symmetry.space_group_name_H-M   'P 1'
#
loop_
_entity.id
_entity.type
_entity.pdbx_description
1 polymer ?
#
loop_
_entity_poly.entity_id
_entity_poly.type
_entity_poly.pdbx_seq_one_letter_code
_entity_poly.pdbx_strand_id
1 'polypeptide(L)'
;MNLSTIATCSLNQWALDFTGNYNRIKASILEAKRKNAQIRVGSELEIPGYSCQDHFLEGDTVNHSWEVLAKLIADKDLYEILIFTSM
;
A
#
# COMPACT_ATOMS: atom_id res chain seq x y z
N MET A 1 -22.14 21.02 4.34
CA MET A 1 -21.47 19.74 4.69
C MET A 1 -20.77 19.25 3.44
N ASN A 2 -19.46 19.01 3.50
CA ASN A 2 -18.75 18.29 2.43
C ASN A 2 -18.80 16.80 2.78
N LEU A 3 -19.30 15.99 1.85
CA LEU A 3 -19.31 14.53 1.96
C LEU A 3 -18.01 13.99 1.38
N SER A 4 -17.38 13.07 2.10
CA SER A 4 -16.17 12.37 1.65
C SER A 4 -16.41 10.87 1.59
N THR A 5 -15.93 10.25 0.51
CA THR A 5 -15.96 8.79 0.34
C THR A 5 -14.61 8.21 0.75
N ILE A 6 -14.63 7.23 1.64
CA ILE A 6 -13.44 6.56 2.15
C ILE A 6 -13.51 5.09 1.74
N ALA A 7 -12.41 4.56 1.22
CA ALA A 7 -12.24 3.16 0.89
C ALA A 7 -11.30 2.48 1.89
N THR A 8 -11.67 1.29 2.33
CA THR A 8 -10.78 0.36 3.04
C THR A 8 -10.55 -0.88 2.17
N CYS A 9 -9.46 -1.60 2.40
CA CYS A 9 -9.16 -2.83 1.69
C CYS A 9 -8.48 -3.86 2.60
N SER A 10 -8.70 -5.12 2.25
CA SER A 10 -7.96 -6.26 2.81
C SER A 10 -7.27 -6.95 1.64
N LEU A 11 -5.94 -7.00 1.70
CA LEU A 11 -5.11 -7.52 0.63
C LEU A 11 -4.47 -8.84 1.06
N ASN A 12 -4.38 -9.78 0.13
CA ASN A 12 -3.68 -11.04 0.35
C ASN A 12 -2.17 -10.84 0.14
N GLN A 13 -1.55 -10.10 1.07
CA GLN A 13 -0.11 -9.83 1.04
C GLN A 13 0.68 -11.07 1.43
N TRP A 14 1.84 -11.23 0.79
CA TRP A 14 2.77 -12.31 1.09
C TRP A 14 4.03 -11.71 1.70
N ALA A 15 4.52 -12.32 2.78
CA ALA A 15 5.74 -11.87 3.44
C ALA A 15 6.90 -11.82 2.43
N LEU A 16 7.59 -10.69 2.37
CA LEU A 16 8.74 -10.41 1.51
C LEU A 16 8.46 -10.39 -0.02
N ASP A 17 7.22 -10.56 -0.45
CA ASP A 17 6.82 -10.42 -1.86
C ASP A 17 6.62 -8.94 -2.22
N PHE A 18 7.69 -8.16 -2.18
CA PHE A 18 7.62 -6.70 -2.42
C PHE A 18 6.99 -6.33 -3.77
N THR A 19 7.26 -7.13 -4.81
CA THR A 19 6.70 -6.89 -6.14
C THR A 19 5.20 -7.19 -6.19
N GLY A 20 4.77 -8.33 -5.65
CA GLY A 20 3.35 -8.67 -5.62
C GLY A 20 2.57 -7.76 -4.66
N ASN A 21 3.14 -7.43 -3.50
CA ASN A 21 2.53 -6.52 -2.54
C ASN A 21 2.34 -5.12 -3.13
N TYR A 22 3.34 -4.59 -3.84
CA TYR A 22 3.20 -3.35 -4.62
C TYR A 22 2.03 -3.43 -5.62
N ASN A 23 1.96 -4.51 -6.41
CA ASN A 23 0.90 -4.67 -7.42
C ASN A 23 -0.50 -4.70 -6.78
N ARG A 24 -0.66 -5.39 -5.64
CA ARG A 24 -1.93 -5.47 -4.91
C ARG A 24 -2.31 -4.11 -4.30
N ILE A 25 -1.36 -3.39 -3.72
CA ILE A 25 -1.57 -2.04 -3.19
C ILE A 25 -2.01 -1.11 -4.32
N LYS A 26 -1.25 -1.06 -5.43
CA LYS A 26 -1.57 -0.26 -6.62
C LYS A 26 -2.98 -0.56 -7.14
N ALA A 27 -3.32 -1.83 -7.33
CA ALA A 27 -4.64 -2.23 -7.80
C ALA A 27 -5.77 -1.74 -6.87
N SER A 28 -5.58 -1.83 -5.54
CA SER A 28 -6.58 -1.37 -4.57
C SER A 28 -6.77 0.15 -4.56
N ILE A 29 -5.70 0.91 -4.80
CA ILE A 29 -5.75 2.38 -4.92
C ILE A 29 -6.53 2.77 -6.18
N LEU A 30 -6.22 2.14 -7.32
CA LEU A 30 -6.92 2.39 -8.58
C LEU A 30 -8.41 2.03 -8.48
N GLU A 31 -8.74 0.95 -7.79
CA GLU A 31 -10.13 0.57 -7.52
C GLU A 31 -10.85 1.58 -6.61
N ALA A 32 -10.17 2.10 -5.58
CA ALA A 32 -10.70 3.16 -4.72
C ALA A 32 -10.97 4.45 -5.51
N LYS A 33 -10.03 4.85 -6.40
CA LYS A 33 -10.21 5.98 -7.32
C LYS A 33 -11.41 5.77 -8.25
N ARG A 34 -11.55 4.58 -8.84
CA ARG A 34 -12.70 4.22 -9.70
C ARG A 34 -14.05 4.35 -8.98
N LYS A 35 -14.05 4.17 -7.66
CA LYS A 35 -15.22 4.34 -6.78
C LYS A 35 -15.37 5.75 -6.21
N ASN A 36 -14.60 6.72 -6.71
CA ASN A 36 -14.58 8.12 -6.25
C ASN A 36 -14.22 8.30 -4.77
N ALA A 37 -13.40 7.39 -4.21
CA ALA A 37 -12.88 7.57 -2.86
C ALA A 37 -11.80 8.67 -2.83
N GLN A 38 -11.88 9.55 -1.84
CA GLN A 38 -10.87 10.57 -1.57
C GLN A 38 -9.75 10.04 -0.67
N ILE A 39 -10.01 8.95 0.06
CA ILE A 39 -9.07 8.30 0.97
C ILE A 39 -9.10 6.79 0.73
N ARG A 40 -7.93 6.16 0.62
CA ARG A 40 -7.75 4.71 0.66
C ARG A 40 -6.95 4.33 1.90
N VAL A 41 -7.48 3.41 2.70
CA VAL A 41 -6.80 2.86 3.89
C VAL A 41 -6.41 1.41 3.64
N GLY A 42 -5.11 1.13 3.71
CA GLY A 42 -4.52 -0.19 3.59
C GLY A 42 -4.52 -1.00 4.88
N SER A 43 -4.02 -2.22 4.80
CA SER A 43 -3.79 -3.08 5.96
C SER A 43 -2.44 -2.74 6.64
N GLU A 44 -2.28 -3.20 7.88
CA GLU A 44 -1.02 -3.08 8.63
C GLU A 44 0.12 -3.85 7.95
N LEU A 45 1.30 -3.22 7.91
CA LEU A 45 2.53 -3.71 7.30
C LEU A 45 2.33 -4.28 5.90
N GLU A 46 1.43 -3.71 5.10
CA GLU A 46 1.05 -4.27 3.80
C GLU A 46 2.19 -4.24 2.77
N ILE A 47 3.19 -3.36 2.91
CA ILE A 47 4.33 -3.30 1.98
C ILE A 47 5.22 -4.56 2.10
N PRO A 48 5.83 -4.85 3.27
CA PRO A 48 6.60 -6.08 3.46
C PRO A 48 5.71 -7.32 3.64
N GLY A 49 4.47 -7.13 4.09
CA GLY A 49 3.57 -8.19 4.57
C GLY A 49 3.68 -8.36 6.09
N TYR A 50 2.54 -8.48 6.77
CA TYR A 50 2.48 -8.55 8.24
C TYR A 50 3.31 -9.69 8.85
N SER A 51 3.35 -10.84 8.19
CA SER A 51 3.93 -12.07 8.75
C SER A 51 5.41 -12.26 8.40
N CYS A 52 6.22 -11.20 8.33
CA CYS A 52 7.66 -11.32 8.07
C CYS A 52 8.47 -11.85 9.27
N GLN A 53 7.93 -11.78 10.50
CA GLN A 53 8.60 -12.31 11.70
C GLN A 53 10.02 -11.73 11.87
N ASP A 54 11.02 -12.57 12.16
CA ASP A 54 12.40 -12.14 12.40
C ASP A 54 13.06 -11.44 11.19
N HIS A 55 12.49 -11.56 9.98
CA HIS A 55 12.95 -10.79 8.82
C HIS A 55 12.79 -9.27 9.03
N PHE A 56 11.96 -8.82 9.97
CA PHE A 56 11.91 -7.40 10.36
C PHE A 56 13.24 -6.88 10.94
N LEU A 57 14.12 -7.78 11.40
CA LEU A 57 15.45 -7.43 11.90
C LEU A 57 16.50 -7.34 10.77
N GLU A 58 16.14 -7.72 9.55
CA GLU A 58 17.01 -7.64 8.37
C GLU A 58 16.90 -6.25 7.73
N GLY A 59 18.04 -5.59 7.51
CA GLY A 59 18.07 -4.27 6.87
C GLY A 59 17.41 -4.25 5.48
N ASP A 60 17.47 -5.38 4.77
CA ASP A 60 16.88 -5.52 3.44
C ASP A 60 15.35 -5.41 3.46
N THR A 61 14.67 -5.89 4.51
CA THR A 61 13.21 -5.72 4.66
C THR A 61 12.83 -4.24 4.70
N VAL A 62 13.61 -3.43 5.43
CA VAL A 62 13.42 -1.98 5.51
C VAL A 62 13.76 -1.31 4.17
N ASN A 63 14.89 -1.66 3.57
CA ASN A 63 15.34 -1.09 2.30
C ASN A 63 14.33 -1.32 1.17
N HIS A 64 13.90 -2.57 0.98
CA HIS A 64 12.92 -2.90 -0.06
C HIS A 64 11.55 -2.31 0.20
N SER A 65 11.16 -2.14 1.47
CA SER A 65 9.95 -1.41 1.82
C SER A 65 10.02 0.06 1.40
N TRP A 66 11.17 0.72 1.60
CA TRP A 66 11.40 2.08 1.11
C TRP A 66 11.36 2.17 -0.41
N GLU A 67 11.91 1.19 -1.13
CA GLU A 67 11.85 1.14 -2.59
C GLU A 67 10.41 1.01 -3.10
N VAL A 68 9.59 0.19 -2.46
CA VAL A 68 8.15 0.08 -2.77
C VAL A 68 7.42 1.38 -2.49
N LEU A 69 7.67 2.03 -1.34
CA LEU A 69 7.07 3.31 -1.01
C LEU A 69 7.47 4.40 -2.02
N ALA A 70 8.74 4.48 -2.40
CA ALA A 70 9.23 5.39 -3.42
C ALA A 70 8.54 5.15 -4.78
N LYS A 71 8.34 3.88 -5.17
CA LYS A 71 7.58 3.53 -6.37
C LYS A 71 6.12 3.98 -6.31
N LEU A 72 5.44 3.80 -5.16
CA LEU A 72 4.05 4.27 -4.97
C LEU A 72 3.95 5.79 -5.08
N ILE A 73 4.89 6.54 -4.50
CA ILE A 73 4.93 8.01 -4.53
C ILE A 73 5.23 8.55 -5.95
N ALA A 74 6.12 7.88 -6.69
CA ALA A 74 6.50 8.29 -8.04
C ALA A 74 5.40 8.03 -9.09
N ASP A 75 4.44 7.17 -8.78
CA ASP A 75 3.40 6.73 -9.71
C ASP A 75 2.26 7.77 -9.84
N LYS A 76 2.27 8.50 -10.95
CA LYS A 76 1.29 9.55 -11.24
C LYS A 76 -0.14 9.02 -11.37
N ASP A 77 -0.33 7.73 -11.68
CA ASP A 77 -1.66 7.13 -11.74
C ASP A 77 -2.33 7.10 -10.35
N LEU A 78 -1.53 7.23 -9.28
CA LEU A 78 -1.98 7.16 -7.88
C LEU A 78 -2.22 8.54 -7.25
N TYR A 79 -2.10 9.62 -8.02
CA TYR A 79 -2.33 10.98 -7.50
C TYR A 79 -3.82 11.25 -7.27
N GLU A 80 -4.14 12.37 -6.61
CA GLU A 80 -5.52 12.85 -6.34
C GLU A 80 -6.34 11.99 -5.36
N ILE A 81 -5.70 11.06 -4.65
CA ILE A 81 -6.28 10.30 -3.55
C ILE A 81 -5.31 10.28 -2.37
N LEU A 82 -5.80 10.44 -1.15
CA LEU A 82 -4.99 10.26 0.05
C LEU A 82 -4.81 8.76 0.33
N ILE A 83 -3.56 8.32 0.42
CA ILE A 83 -3.21 6.91 0.60
C ILE A 83 -2.64 6.72 2.00
N PHE A 84 -3.32 5.93 2.82
CA PHE A 84 -2.76 5.38 4.05
C PHE A 84 -2.23 3.98 3.74
N THR A 85 -0.93 3.80 3.89
CA THR A 85 -0.19 2.54 3.74
C THR A 85 0.76 2.37 4.92
N SER A 86 1.41 1.21 5.04
CA SER A 86 2.35 0.93 6.13
C SER A 86 3.44 -0.05 5.71
N MET A 87 4.61 0.12 6.33
CA MET A 87 5.82 -0.69 6.20
C MET A 87 6.51 -0.81 7.54
#